data_AF-A0A7V2LP07-F1
#
_entry.id   AF-A0A7V2LP07-F1
#
_cell.length_a   1.000
_cell.length_b   1.000
_cell.length_c   1.000
_cell.angle_alpha   90.00
_cell.angle_beta   90.00
_cell.angle_gamma   90.00
#
_symmetry.space_group_name_H-M   'P 1'
#
loop_
_entity.id
_entity.type
_entity.pdbx_description
1 polymer ?
#
loop_
_entity_poly.entity_id
_entity_poly.type
_entity_poly.pdbx_seq_one_letter_code
_entity_poly.pdbx_strand_id
1 'polypeptide(L)'
;MQSFFNRLLFAALTAAVLVVFSEKIYWYIQGYGFLELLLFYFFPTYVFLWAIEAFRVRRWAPLFLAAALYGFLVEGVLAPVLYEDGLLGLFHVS
;
A
#
# COMPACT_ATOMS: atom_id res chain seq x y z
N MET A 1 10.75 -16.73 -14.69
CA MET A 1 10.09 -16.99 -13.39
C MET A 1 10.79 -16.29 -12.22
N GLN A 2 12.12 -16.35 -12.07
CA GLN A 2 12.84 -15.62 -11.00
C GLN A 2 12.53 -14.12 -10.96
N SER A 3 12.44 -13.43 -12.10
CA SER A 3 12.12 -11.99 -12.13
C SER A 3 10.73 -11.66 -11.59
N PHE A 4 9.75 -12.56 -11.74
CA PHE A 4 8.38 -12.35 -11.26
C PHE A 4 8.31 -12.46 -9.74
N PHE A 5 8.91 -13.52 -9.17
CA PHE A 5 8.99 -13.68 -7.71
C PHE A 5 9.76 -12.54 -7.05
N ASN A 6 10.84 -12.06 -7.66
CA ASN A 6 11.60 -10.93 -7.14
C ASN A 6 10.78 -9.63 -7.12
N ARG A 7 9.91 -9.41 -8.11
CA ARG A 7 9.00 -8.24 -8.16
C ARG A 7 7.93 -8.33 -7.07
N LEU A 8 7.31 -9.49 -6.91
CA LEU A 8 6.32 -9.72 -5.85
C LEU A 8 6.95 -9.55 -4.47
N LEU A 9 8.13 -10.13 -4.25
CA LEU A 9 8.86 -10.01 -2.99
C LEU A 9 9.23 -8.55 -2.72
N PHE A 10 9.71 -7.82 -3.72
CA PHE A 10 10.02 -6.40 -3.59
C PHE A 10 8.79 -5.57 -3.23
N ALA A 11 7.65 -5.80 -3.88
CA ALA A 11 6.40 -5.13 -3.57
C ALA A 11 5.91 -5.47 -2.14
N ALA A 12 5.99 -6.74 -1.73
CA ALA A 12 5.63 -7.16 -0.38
C ALA A 12 6.53 -6.53 0.70
N LEU A 13 7.84 -6.50 0.47
CA LEU A 13 8.78 -5.83 1.38
C LEU A 13 8.52 -4.32 1.44
N THR A 14 8.18 -3.70 0.32
CA THR A 14 7.87 -2.26 0.27
C THR A 14 6.58 -1.97 1.05
N ALA A 15 5.53 -2.77 0.87
CA ALA A 15 4.29 -2.64 1.62
C ALA A 15 4.51 -2.85 3.13
N ALA A 16 5.30 -3.87 3.49
CA ALA A 16 5.66 -4.13 4.88
C ALA A 16 6.38 -2.94 5.52
N VAL A 17 7.44 -2.43 4.90
CA VAL A 17 8.29 -1.38 5.48
C VAL A 17 7.61 -0.01 5.46
N LEU A 18 7.00 0.37 4.34
CA LEU A 18 6.48 1.73 4.19
C LEU A 18 5.09 1.90 4.80
N VAL A 19 4.28 0.85 4.84
CA VAL A 19 2.88 0.97 5.24
C VAL A 19 2.60 0.23 6.54
N VAL A 20 2.90 -1.07 6.63
CA VAL A 20 2.59 -1.84 7.86
C VAL A 20 3.39 -1.33 9.06
N PHE A 21 4.68 -1.02 8.87
CA PHE A 21 5.50 -0.43 9.93
C PHE A 21 5.08 1.01 10.26
N SER A 22 4.75 1.83 9.25
CA SER A 22 4.20 3.18 9.47
C SER A 22 2.96 3.12 10.37
N GLU A 23 2.03 2.22 10.04
CA GLU A 23 0.80 2.03 10.78
C GLU A 23 1.02 1.63 12.23
N LYS A 24 1.96 0.70 12.47
CA LYS A 24 2.31 0.24 13.82
C LYS A 24 3.07 1.29 14.63
N ILE A 25 3.81 2.19 13.97
CA ILE A 25 4.58 3.25 14.63
C ILE A 25 3.69 4.44 15.00
N TYR A 26 2.82 4.88 14.09
CA TYR A 26 2.13 6.16 14.23
C TYR A 26 0.69 6.05 14.76
N TRP A 27 -0.03 4.96 14.46
CA TRP A 27 -1.48 4.91 14.69
C TRP A 27 -1.92 3.81 15.66
N TYR A 28 -0.99 2.96 16.12
CA TYR A 28 -1.20 1.91 17.13
C TYR A 28 -2.54 1.17 16.98
N ILE A 29 -2.86 0.66 15.78
CA ILE A 29 -4.08 -0.14 15.61
C ILE A 29 -3.93 -1.43 16.41
N GLN A 30 -4.64 -1.48 17.55
CA GLN A 30 -4.82 -2.68 18.34
C GLN A 30 -5.94 -3.49 17.68
N GLY A 31 -5.64 -4.67 17.16
CA GLY A 31 -6.65 -5.56 16.59
C GLY A 31 -6.17 -6.35 15.37
N TYR A 32 -5.33 -5.74 14.52
CA TYR A 32 -4.85 -6.39 13.30
C TYR A 32 -3.45 -6.98 13.43
N GLY A 33 -3.33 -8.22 12.97
CA GLY A 33 -2.08 -8.93 12.83
C GLY A 33 -1.23 -8.38 11.68
N PHE A 34 0.08 -8.67 11.72
CA PHE A 34 1.03 -8.22 10.68
C PHE A 34 0.61 -8.69 9.28
N LEU A 35 0.20 -9.95 9.15
CA LEU A 35 -0.17 -10.53 7.84
C LEU A 35 -1.44 -9.92 7.27
N GLU A 36 -2.40 -9.54 8.11
CA GLU A 36 -3.65 -8.91 7.68
C GLU A 36 -3.39 -7.54 7.08
N LEU A 37 -2.62 -6.71 7.78
CA LEU A 37 -2.19 -5.41 7.30
C LEU A 37 -1.33 -5.53 6.04
N LEU A 38 -0.42 -6.52 6.01
CA LEU A 38 0.40 -6.76 4.84
C LEU A 38 -0.44 -7.10 3.62
N LEU A 39 -1.44 -7.99 3.75
CA LEU A 39 -2.31 -8.37 2.63
C LEU A 39 -3.17 -7.19 2.16
N PHE A 40 -3.71 -6.41 3.09
CA PHE A 40 -4.52 -5.23 2.78
C PHE A 40 -3.72 -4.19 1.99
N TYR A 41 -2.51 -3.88 2.44
CA TYR A 41 -1.66 -2.86 1.81
C TYR A 41 -0.82 -3.39 0.64
N PHE A 42 -0.62 -4.71 0.52
CA PHE A 42 0.15 -5.30 -0.58
C PHE A 42 -0.42 -4.91 -1.94
N PHE A 43 -1.75 -5.00 -2.11
CA PHE A 43 -2.39 -4.75 -3.39
C PHE A 43 -2.20 -3.30 -3.89
N PRO A 44 -2.54 -2.25 -3.11
CA PRO A 44 -2.31 -0.88 -3.55
C PRO A 44 -0.81 -0.57 -3.77
N THR A 45 0.10 -1.10 -2.94
CA THR A 45 1.54 -0.94 -3.15
C THR A 45 2.01 -1.60 -4.45
N TYR A 46 1.54 -2.82 -4.73
CA TYR A 46 1.90 -3.55 -5.94
C TYR A 46 1.39 -2.80 -7.18
N VAL A 47 0.13 -2.36 -7.19
CA VAL A 47 -0.45 -1.59 -8.29
C VAL A 47 0.32 -0.29 -8.53
N PHE A 48 0.71 0.43 -7.46
CA PHE A 48 1.53 1.62 -7.57
C PHE A 48 2.89 1.34 -8.25
N LEU A 49 3.63 0.36 -7.76
CA LEU A 49 4.94 0.00 -8.32
C LEU A 49 4.82 -0.51 -9.77
N TRP A 50 3.78 -1.30 -10.04
CA TRP A 50 3.47 -1.76 -11.39
C TRP A 50 3.16 -0.59 -12.32
N ALA A 51 2.39 0.40 -11.88
CA ALA A 51 2.08 1.58 -12.69
C ALA A 51 3.34 2.41 -12.99
N ILE A 52 4.23 2.62 -12.01
CA ILE A 52 5.53 3.28 -12.22
C ILE A 52 6.34 2.56 -13.30
N GLU A 53 6.40 1.23 -13.25
CA GLU A 53 7.11 0.43 -14.25
C GLU A 53 6.42 0.48 -15.63
N ALA A 54 5.11 0.26 -15.68
CA ALA A 54 4.31 0.17 -16.90
C ALA A 54 4.34 1.48 -17.70
N PHE A 55 4.18 2.62 -17.02
CA PHE A 55 4.25 3.95 -17.63
C PHE A 55 5.68 4.48 -17.75
N ARG A 56 6.68 3.71 -17.29
CA ARG A 56 8.10 4.06 -17.33
C ARG A 56 8.37 5.44 -16.74
N VAL A 57 7.81 5.71 -15.57
CA VAL A 57 7.96 6.99 -14.87
C VAL A 57 9.41 7.13 -14.40
N ARG A 58 10.23 7.85 -15.17
CA ARG A 58 11.68 8.01 -14.92
C ARG A 58 12.13 9.42 -14.58
N ARG A 59 11.22 10.40 -14.59
CA ARG A 59 11.52 11.80 -14.27
C ARG A 59 11.05 12.14 -12.84
N TRP A 60 11.76 13.04 -12.17
CA TRP A 60 11.47 13.42 -10.78
C TRP A 60 10.07 13.99 -10.57
N ALA A 61 9.63 14.93 -11.40
CA ALA A 61 8.32 15.56 -11.25
C ALA A 61 7.14 14.56 -11.30
N PRO A 62 7.00 13.69 -12.31
CA PRO A 62 5.92 12.70 -12.32
C PRO A 62 6.10 11.62 -11.26
N LEU A 63 7.34 11.28 -10.86
CA LEU A 63 7.57 10.35 -9.75
C LEU A 63 7.07 10.93 -8.42
N PHE A 64 7.34 12.22 -8.18
CA PHE A 64 6.85 12.95 -7.02
C PHE A 64 5.32 12.97 -7.00
N LEU A 65 4.68 13.31 -8.12
CA LEU A 65 3.22 13.29 -8.23
C LEU A 65 2.65 11.90 -7.95
N ALA A 66 3.23 10.86 -8.55
CA ALA A 66 2.79 9.49 -8.34
C ALA A 66 2.93 9.06 -6.87
N ALA A 67 4.04 9.40 -6.21
CA ALA A 67 4.24 9.13 -4.79
C ALA A 67 3.24 9.90 -3.90
N ALA A 68 2.94 11.16 -4.24
CA ALA A 68 1.94 11.95 -3.53
C ALA A 68 0.52 11.36 -3.67
N LEU A 69 0.15 10.91 -4.86
CA LEU A 69 -1.13 10.23 -5.10
C LEU A 69 -1.22 8.90 -4.34
N TYR A 70 -0.12 8.15 -4.29
CA TYR A 70 -0.05 6.92 -3.51
C TYR A 70 -0.21 7.18 -2.01
N GLY A 71 0.49 8.18 -1.47
CA GLY A 71 0.35 8.59 -0.07
C GLY A 71 -1.07 9.04 0.26
N PHE A 72 -1.68 9.85 -0.61
CA PHE A 72 -3.09 10.26 -0.48
C PHE A 72 -4.03 9.06 -0.47
N LEU A 73 -3.84 8.08 -1.36
CA LEU A 73 -4.67 6.88 -1.39
C LEU A 73 -4.52 6.05 -0.10
N VAL A 74 -3.28 5.77 0.32
CA VAL A 74 -3.02 4.92 1.49
C VAL A 74 -3.49 5.59 2.77
N GLU A 75 -3.03 6.81 3.04
CA GLU A 75 -3.28 7.50 4.31
C GLU A 75 -4.60 8.28 4.31
N GLY A 76 -4.98 8.85 3.17
CA GLY A 76 -6.16 9.71 3.06
C GLY A 76 -7.45 8.95 2.77
N VAL A 77 -7.37 7.72 2.24
CA VAL A 77 -8.56 6.94 1.84
C VAL A 77 -8.57 5.57 2.53
N LEU A 78 -7.51 4.77 2.39
CA LEU A 78 -7.52 3.39 2.89
C LEU A 78 -7.39 3.30 4.40
N ALA A 79 -6.53 4.10 5.03
CA ALA A 79 -6.36 4.09 6.47
C ALA A 79 -7.65 4.47 7.23
N PRO A 80 -8.40 5.54 6.88
CA PRO A 80 -9.70 5.82 7.49
C PRO A 80 -10.70 4.67 7.35
N VAL A 81 -10.81 4.06 6.17
CA VAL A 81 -11.71 2.91 5.95
C VAL A 81 -11.29 1.73 6.84
N LEU A 82 -9.99 1.46 6.96
CA LEU A 82 -9.48 0.41 7.84
C LEU A 82 -9.79 0.69 9.32
N TYR A 83 -9.78 1.96 9.73
CA TYR A 83 -10.06 2.37 11.11
C TYR A 83 -11.55 2.30 11.45
N GLU A 84 -12.42 2.71 10.52
CA GLU A 84 -13.86 2.83 10.76
C GLU A 84 -14.62 1.53 10.48
N ASP A 85 -14.33 0.89 9.35
CA ASP A 85 -15.10 -0.25 8.82
C ASP A 85 -14.30 -1.56 8.81
N GLY A 86 -13.01 -1.50 9.14
CA GLY A 86 -12.10 -2.64 9.18
C GLY A 86 -11.64 -3.15 7.81
N LEU A 87 -10.99 -4.31 7.78
CA LEU A 87 -10.31 -4.84 6.58
C LEU A 87 -11.22 -5.02 5.35
N LEU A 88 -12.52 -5.20 5.56
CA LEU A 88 -13.52 -5.40 4.50
C LEU A 88 -14.41 -4.18 4.26
N GLY A 89 -14.11 -3.03 4.89
CA GLY A 89 -14.91 -1.82 4.77
C GLY A 89 -15.14 -1.34 3.34
N LEU A 90 -14.15 -1.56 2.46
CA LEU A 90 -14.25 -1.24 1.03
C LEU A 90 -15.37 -2.00 0.29
N PHE A 91 -15.83 -3.12 0.82
CA PHE A 91 -16.91 -3.94 0.25
C PHE A 91 -18.25 -3.75 0.95
N HIS A 92 -18.28 -2.93 2.01
CA HIS A 92 -19.50 -2.58 2.72
C HIS A 92 -20.26 -1.54 1.88
N VAL A 93 -20.98 -2.01 0.86
CA VAL A 93 -21.94 -1.19 0.12
C VAL A 93 -23.19 -1.04 0.99
N SER A 94 -23.50 0.19 1.38
CA SER A 94 -24.76 0.55 2.05
C SER A 94 -25.96 0.46 1.11
#